data_AF-A0AAU7XXX4-F1
#
_entry.id   AF-A0AAU7XXX4-F1
#
_cell.length_a   1.000
_cell.length_b   1.000
_cell.length_c   1.000
_cell.angle_alpha   90.00
_cell.angle_beta   90.00
_cell.angle_gamma   90.00
#
_symmetry.space_group_name_H-M   'P 1'
#
loop_
_entity.id
_entity.type
_entity.pdbx_description
1 polymer ?
#
loop_
_entity_poly.entity_id
_entity_poly.type
_entity_poly.pdbx_seq_one_letter_code
_entity_poly.pdbx_strand_id
1 'polypeptide(L)'
;MPRGPQKTKSKLRVHIDPVSGDVKVTGRPDWTTNAKRIKVNQRSSQGDIEDRRHMVHWSQSIRKNAERVFSAINQAYGSDAKKLYEVLVEPLQSRNLKRIPKNSKDVMLYIAKYLNSAPVNLVAGRADTNKAIEIVRKNLDLFATYLRESHTDSDTDPASTTNHQRMQACRAKARELLPVGDKSSDIKAQVSKIHKQLIAHIDGIESPAELWSLLFDLRYSVTFDISPMAQRQATEKMLSWERMMLSSTYMPAKDQLERLVSLADA
;
A
#
# COMPACT_ATOMS: atom_id res chain seq x y z
N MET A 1 -6.79 -14.70 -36.49
CA MET A 1 -7.37 -14.00 -35.31
C MET A 1 -6.84 -12.57 -35.26
N PRO A 2 -7.70 -11.55 -35.19
CA PRO A 2 -7.24 -10.18 -35.01
C PRO A 2 -6.62 -10.03 -33.61
N ARG A 3 -5.39 -9.53 -33.56
CA ARG A 3 -4.71 -9.19 -32.30
C ARG A 3 -5.53 -8.09 -31.64
N GLY A 4 -6.17 -8.39 -30.51
CA GLY A 4 -6.87 -7.40 -29.70
C GLY A 4 -5.95 -6.22 -29.35
N PRO A 5 -6.52 -5.04 -29.02
CA PRO A 5 -5.73 -3.84 -28.75
C PRO A 5 -4.67 -4.16 -27.69
N GLN A 6 -3.39 -4.01 -28.07
CA GLN A 6 -2.27 -4.06 -27.13
C GLN A 6 -2.53 -2.97 -26.09
N LYS A 7 -2.96 -3.36 -24.88
CA LYS A 7 -2.98 -2.47 -23.73
C LYS A 7 -1.56 -1.91 -23.56
N THR A 8 -1.36 -0.66 -23.97
CA THR A 8 -0.12 0.07 -23.72
C THR A 8 0.10 0.07 -22.21
N LYS A 9 1.14 -0.62 -21.74
CA LYS A 9 1.53 -0.57 -20.33
C LYS A 9 1.68 0.91 -19.97
N SER A 10 0.90 1.39 -19.00
CA SER A 10 1.00 2.79 -18.57
C SER A 10 2.42 3.04 -18.10
N LYS A 11 3.20 3.82 -18.86
CA LYS A 11 4.59 4.15 -18.51
C LYS A 11 4.57 4.92 -17.19
N LEU A 12 5.49 4.59 -16.28
CA LEU A 12 5.69 5.36 -15.05
C LEU A 12 6.02 6.82 -15.41
N ARG A 13 5.30 7.78 -14.82
CA ARG A 13 5.54 9.21 -15.02
C ARG A 13 5.36 9.98 -13.72
N VAL A 14 6.15 11.04 -13.58
CA VAL A 14 5.99 12.08 -12.57
C VAL A 14 5.41 13.31 -13.27
N HIS A 15 4.35 13.87 -12.71
CA HIS A 15 3.76 15.14 -13.10
C HIS A 15 3.83 16.09 -11.91
N ILE A 16 4.20 17.34 -12.16
CA ILE A 16 4.26 18.38 -11.14
C ILE A 16 3.26 19.44 -11.56
N ASP A 17 2.30 19.73 -10.69
CA ASP A 17 1.34 20.81 -10.89
C ASP A 17 2.10 22.15 -10.84
N PRO A 18 2.02 22.99 -11.88
CA PRO A 18 2.79 24.23 -11.94
C PRO A 18 2.28 25.31 -10.97
N VAL A 19 1.07 25.17 -10.42
CA VAL A 19 0.44 26.15 -9.53
C VAL A 19 0.60 25.72 -8.06
N SER A 20 0.18 24.50 -7.71
CA SER A 20 0.23 24.02 -6.33
C SER A 20 1.58 23.40 -5.95
N GLY A 21 2.41 23.09 -6.94
CA GLY A 21 3.65 22.33 -6.74
C GLY A 21 3.40 20.86 -6.41
N ASP A 22 2.17 20.37 -6.51
CA ASP A 22 1.84 18.98 -6.18
C ASP A 22 2.42 17.98 -7.17
N VAL A 23 2.99 16.92 -6.65
CA VAL A 23 3.61 15.86 -7.44
C VAL A 23 2.69 14.64 -7.51
N LYS A 24 2.32 14.24 -8.74
CA LYS A 24 1.55 13.03 -9.02
C LYS A 24 2.40 11.98 -9.74
N VAL A 25 2.33 10.74 -9.28
CA VAL A 25 3.04 9.60 -9.86
C VAL A 25 2.02 8.69 -10.55
N THR A 26 2.10 8.58 -11.87
CA THR A 26 1.18 7.73 -12.64
C THR A 26 1.87 6.46 -13.12
N GLY A 27 1.13 5.36 -13.18
CA GLY A 27 1.66 4.04 -13.55
C GLY A 27 2.29 3.26 -12.38
N ARG A 28 2.88 2.12 -12.73
CA ARG A 28 3.57 1.22 -11.79
C ARG A 28 5.03 1.06 -12.24
N PRO A 29 6.02 1.31 -11.37
CA PRO A 29 7.42 1.13 -11.71
C PRO A 29 7.74 -0.33 -12.01
N ASP A 30 8.71 -0.55 -12.89
CA ASP A 30 9.33 -1.86 -13.03
C ASP A 30 10.15 -2.21 -11.79
N TRP A 31 10.33 -3.51 -11.52
CA TRP A 31 11.25 -3.97 -10.47
C TRP A 31 12.70 -3.75 -10.86
N THR A 32 13.52 -3.44 -9.86
CA THR A 32 14.98 -3.51 -9.98
C THR A 32 15.44 -4.95 -10.23
N THR A 33 16.64 -5.10 -10.77
CA THR A 33 17.26 -6.41 -11.02
C THR A 33 17.40 -7.23 -9.74
N ASN A 34 17.65 -6.60 -8.60
CA ASN A 34 17.80 -7.29 -7.32
C ASN A 34 16.47 -7.92 -6.86
N ALA A 35 15.37 -7.17 -6.92
CA ALA A 35 14.04 -7.71 -6.62
C ALA A 35 13.66 -8.88 -7.54
N LYS A 36 14.03 -8.82 -8.83
CA LYS A 36 13.82 -9.91 -9.80
C LYS A 36 14.62 -11.19 -9.49
N ARG A 37 15.71 -11.09 -8.74
CA ARG A 37 16.59 -12.24 -8.41
C ARG A 37 16.15 -13.00 -7.17
N ILE A 38 15.20 -12.47 -6.40
CA ILE A 38 14.67 -13.15 -5.21
C ILE A 38 13.93 -14.42 -5.66
N LYS A 39 14.40 -15.57 -5.20
CA LYS A 39 13.83 -16.88 -5.57
C LYS A 39 12.42 -17.05 -5.01
N VAL A 40 11.63 -17.84 -5.73
CA VAL A 40 10.29 -18.31 -5.35
C VAL A 40 10.27 -19.84 -5.35
N ASN A 41 9.43 -20.43 -4.51
CA ASN A 41 9.26 -21.87 -4.47
C ASN A 41 8.49 -22.36 -5.70
N GLN A 42 9.14 -23.17 -6.53
CA GLN A 42 8.55 -23.79 -7.72
C GLN A 42 8.38 -25.32 -7.55
N ARG A 43 8.64 -25.85 -6.34
CA ARG A 43 8.61 -27.27 -6.04
C ARG A 43 7.51 -27.57 -5.04
N SER A 44 6.50 -28.34 -5.45
CA SER A 44 5.41 -28.77 -4.56
C SER A 44 5.90 -29.55 -3.34
N SER A 45 7.01 -30.27 -3.47
CA SER A 45 7.64 -31.01 -2.35
C SER A 45 8.24 -30.11 -1.26
N GLN A 46 8.37 -28.80 -1.52
CA GLN A 46 8.92 -27.82 -0.59
C GLN A 46 7.84 -26.89 -0.02
N GLY A 47 6.56 -27.16 -0.29
CA GLY A 47 5.41 -26.36 0.15
C GLY A 47 4.59 -25.82 -1.03
N ASP A 48 3.80 -24.79 -0.76
CA ASP A 48 2.96 -24.14 -1.77
C ASP A 48 3.80 -23.59 -2.94
N ILE A 49 3.32 -23.81 -4.17
CA ILE A 49 3.95 -23.30 -5.39
C ILE A 49 3.66 -21.80 -5.52
N GLU A 50 4.69 -21.03 -5.86
CA GLU A 50 4.65 -19.58 -5.99
C GLU A 50 4.98 -19.17 -7.43
N ASP A 51 4.12 -18.40 -8.10
CA ASP A 51 4.34 -18.05 -9.52
C ASP A 51 5.44 -17.00 -9.71
N ARG A 52 5.50 -16.01 -8.82
CA ARG A 52 6.44 -14.87 -8.86
C ARG A 52 6.30 -14.03 -7.59
N ARG A 53 7.30 -13.20 -7.30
CA ARG A 53 7.14 -12.11 -6.33
C ARG A 53 6.05 -11.16 -6.81
N HIS A 54 5.19 -10.67 -5.91
CA HIS A 54 4.22 -9.63 -6.23
C HIS A 54 4.30 -8.52 -5.21
N MET A 55 4.15 -7.29 -5.69
CA MET A 55 4.12 -6.13 -4.80
C MET A 55 2.68 -5.73 -4.55
N VAL A 56 2.27 -5.69 -3.30
CA VAL A 56 0.86 -5.59 -2.93
C VAL A 56 0.45 -4.17 -2.49
N HIS A 57 1.38 -3.33 -1.99
CA HIS A 57 1.06 -1.98 -1.46
C HIS A 57 1.30 -0.76 -2.38
N TRP A 58 1.73 -0.94 -3.63
CA TRP A 58 2.11 0.22 -4.46
C TRP A 58 1.03 1.27 -4.61
N SER A 59 -0.13 0.86 -5.11
CA SER A 59 -1.19 1.81 -5.46
C SER A 59 -1.87 2.40 -4.22
N GLN A 60 -1.90 1.65 -3.13
CA GLN A 60 -2.66 1.93 -1.91
C GLN A 60 -1.88 2.80 -0.93
N SER A 61 -0.56 2.58 -0.81
CA SER A 61 0.25 3.33 0.14
C SER A 61 1.54 3.88 -0.46
N ILE A 62 2.44 3.04 -1.00
CA ILE A 62 3.78 3.49 -1.37
C ILE A 62 3.71 4.69 -2.32
N ARG A 63 2.87 4.60 -3.35
CA ARG A 63 2.65 5.71 -4.28
C ARG A 63 2.08 6.94 -3.58
N LYS A 64 1.06 6.79 -2.72
CA LYS A 64 0.43 7.93 -2.04
C LYS A 64 1.42 8.65 -1.12
N ASN A 65 2.22 7.88 -0.36
CA ASN A 65 3.28 8.43 0.49
C ASN A 65 4.40 9.07 -0.35
N ALA A 66 4.79 8.47 -1.48
CA ALA A 66 5.75 9.08 -2.39
C ALA A 66 5.25 10.40 -3.00
N GLU A 67 4.00 10.44 -3.48
CA GLU A 67 3.36 11.66 -3.99
C GLU A 67 3.34 12.75 -2.91
N ARG A 68 2.87 12.43 -1.71
CA ARG A 68 2.83 13.36 -0.57
C ARG A 68 4.20 13.96 -0.26
N VAL A 69 5.22 13.11 -0.13
CA VAL A 69 6.58 13.55 0.20
C VAL A 69 7.22 14.33 -0.96
N PHE A 70 7.03 13.90 -2.20
CA PHE A 70 7.52 14.62 -3.37
C PHE A 70 6.86 16.00 -3.52
N SER A 71 5.54 16.12 -3.25
CA SER A 71 4.86 17.41 -3.15
C SER A 71 5.51 18.30 -2.09
N ALA A 72 5.70 17.79 -0.86
CA ALA A 72 6.28 18.57 0.22
C ALA A 72 7.70 19.05 -0.11
N ILE A 73 8.52 18.18 -0.71
CA ILE A 73 9.87 18.53 -1.18
C ILE A 73 9.82 19.57 -2.29
N ASN A 74 8.95 19.38 -3.28
CA ASN A 74 8.83 20.31 -4.41
C ASN A 74 8.30 21.68 -3.97
N GLN A 75 7.36 21.73 -3.03
CA GLN A 75 6.86 22.98 -2.45
C GLN A 75 7.92 23.71 -1.62
N ALA A 76 8.76 22.97 -0.91
CA ALA A 76 9.83 23.56 -0.09
C ALA A 76 11.02 24.07 -0.91
N TYR A 77 11.37 23.40 -2.02
CA TYR A 77 12.63 23.64 -2.73
C TYR A 77 12.49 23.90 -4.25
N GLY A 78 11.29 23.83 -4.82
CA GLY A 78 11.07 23.74 -6.28
C GLY A 78 11.53 24.92 -7.11
N SER A 79 11.67 26.11 -6.53
CA SER A 79 12.25 27.29 -7.18
C SER A 79 13.78 27.25 -7.24
N ASP A 80 14.42 26.47 -6.37
CA ASP A 80 15.87 26.26 -6.31
C ASP A 80 16.21 24.86 -6.83
N ALA A 81 16.36 24.75 -8.15
CA ALA A 81 16.58 23.48 -8.83
C ALA A 81 17.81 22.71 -8.32
N LYS A 82 18.86 23.43 -7.86
CA LYS A 82 20.07 22.82 -7.31
C LYS A 82 19.77 22.22 -5.94
N LYS A 83 19.14 22.96 -5.03
CA LYS A 83 18.76 22.43 -3.71
C LYS A 83 17.75 21.30 -3.81
N LEU A 84 16.74 21.41 -4.69
CA LEU A 84 15.78 20.34 -4.93
C LEU A 84 16.49 19.04 -5.32
N TYR A 85 17.45 19.12 -6.24
CA TYR A 85 18.25 17.98 -6.65
C TYR A 85 19.09 17.42 -5.48
N GLU A 86 19.82 18.26 -4.75
CA GLU A 86 20.66 17.85 -3.63
C GLU A 86 19.86 17.10 -2.55
N VAL A 87 18.72 17.65 -2.14
CA VAL A 87 17.84 17.04 -1.14
C VAL A 87 17.30 15.69 -1.61
N LEU A 88 16.95 15.56 -2.90
CA LEU A 88 16.45 14.29 -3.44
C LEU A 88 17.53 13.19 -3.52
N VAL A 89 18.80 13.59 -3.70
CA VAL A 89 19.91 12.68 -3.98
C VAL A 89 20.63 12.22 -2.72
N GLU A 90 20.74 13.08 -1.71
CA GLU A 90 21.39 12.79 -0.42
C GLU A 90 20.97 11.44 0.20
N PRO A 91 19.68 11.11 0.37
CA PRO A 91 19.23 9.80 0.88
C PRO A 91 19.67 8.60 0.04
N LEU A 92 19.87 8.79 -1.26
CA LEU A 92 20.29 7.71 -2.16
C LEU A 92 21.81 7.51 -2.13
N GLN A 93 22.56 8.60 -1.94
CA GLN A 93 24.01 8.57 -1.79
C GLN A 93 24.42 7.91 -0.48
N SER A 94 23.74 8.21 0.63
CA SER A 94 23.99 7.57 1.93
C SER A 94 23.81 6.05 1.89
N ARG A 95 22.97 5.55 0.95
CA ARG A 95 22.72 4.13 0.69
C ARG A 95 23.67 3.50 -0.33
N ASN A 96 24.72 4.21 -0.73
CA ASN A 96 25.72 3.76 -1.71
C ASN A 96 25.10 3.29 -3.04
N LEU A 97 23.96 3.88 -3.44
CA LEU A 97 23.31 3.51 -4.69
C LEU A 97 24.10 4.04 -5.89
N LYS A 98 24.46 3.12 -6.79
CA LYS A 98 25.22 3.45 -8.00
C LYS A 98 24.31 4.10 -9.05
N ARG A 99 24.85 5.08 -9.78
CA ARG A 99 24.24 5.73 -10.96
C ARG A 99 22.90 6.42 -10.67
N ILE A 100 22.93 7.41 -9.78
CA ILE A 100 21.77 8.28 -9.51
C ILE A 100 21.58 9.24 -10.70
N PRO A 101 20.33 9.49 -11.17
CA PRO A 101 20.06 10.43 -12.26
C PRO A 101 20.48 11.86 -11.92
N LYS A 102 20.64 12.71 -12.95
CA LYS A 102 21.15 14.10 -12.81
C LYS A 102 20.08 15.18 -12.67
N ASN A 103 18.80 14.85 -12.79
CA ASN A 103 17.70 15.81 -12.65
C ASN A 103 16.66 15.32 -11.63
N SER A 104 16.00 16.27 -10.97
CA SER A 104 15.07 16.00 -9.85
C SER A 104 13.94 15.05 -10.22
N LYS A 105 13.35 15.21 -11.41
CA LYS A 105 12.25 14.37 -11.89
C LYS A 105 12.66 12.91 -12.08
N ASP A 106 13.83 12.68 -12.67
CA ASP A 106 14.37 11.34 -12.85
C ASP A 106 14.81 10.73 -11.51
N VAL A 107 15.27 11.54 -10.56
CA VAL A 107 15.55 11.07 -9.19
C VAL A 107 14.25 10.63 -8.49
N MET A 108 13.16 11.40 -8.60
CA MET A 108 11.84 10.97 -8.07
C MET A 108 11.37 9.65 -8.71
N LEU A 109 11.54 9.49 -10.03
CA LEU A 109 11.25 8.23 -10.73
C LEU A 109 12.15 7.09 -10.26
N TYR A 110 13.41 7.37 -9.95
CA TYR A 110 14.35 6.40 -9.41
C TYR A 110 13.95 5.96 -8.00
N ILE A 111 13.61 6.90 -7.12
CA ILE A 111 13.08 6.63 -5.78
C ILE A 111 11.81 5.77 -5.88
N ALA A 112 10.87 6.12 -6.75
CA ALA A 112 9.67 5.31 -7.01
C ALA A 112 10.00 3.86 -7.39
N LYS A 113 10.99 3.64 -8.27
CA LYS A 113 11.48 2.29 -8.63
C LYS A 113 12.15 1.57 -7.47
N TYR A 114 12.90 2.30 -6.65
CA TYR A 114 13.60 1.78 -5.48
C TYR A 114 12.60 1.29 -4.42
N LEU A 115 11.62 2.12 -4.05
CA LEU A 115 10.52 1.77 -3.13
C LEU A 115 9.68 0.60 -3.65
N ASN A 116 9.38 0.58 -4.95
CA ASN A 116 8.65 -0.50 -5.62
C ASN A 116 9.38 -1.85 -5.57
N SER A 117 10.66 -1.85 -5.21
CA SER A 117 11.51 -3.02 -5.12
C SER A 117 11.89 -3.38 -3.67
N ALA A 118 11.24 -2.77 -2.68
CA ALA A 118 11.48 -3.03 -1.26
C ALA A 118 11.13 -4.49 -0.91
N PRO A 119 12.10 -5.30 -0.41
CA PRO A 119 11.89 -6.73 -0.13
C PRO A 119 10.71 -7.02 0.80
N VAL A 120 10.48 -6.17 1.80
CA VAL A 120 9.37 -6.31 2.77
C VAL A 120 7.99 -6.33 2.14
N ASN A 121 7.82 -5.75 0.95
CA ASN A 121 6.55 -5.71 0.23
C ASN A 121 6.56 -6.64 -0.99
N LEU A 122 7.58 -7.50 -1.15
CA LEU A 122 7.66 -8.51 -2.21
C LEU A 122 7.17 -9.86 -1.69
N VAL A 123 5.86 -10.04 -1.76
CA VAL A 123 5.19 -11.26 -1.30
C VAL A 123 5.47 -12.40 -2.28
N ALA A 124 5.91 -13.52 -1.72
CA ALA A 124 6.02 -14.78 -2.43
C ALA A 124 4.63 -15.42 -2.44
N GLY A 125 4.11 -15.77 -3.62
CA GLY A 125 2.78 -16.36 -3.72
C GLY A 125 2.29 -16.49 -5.14
N ARG A 126 1.17 -17.22 -5.30
CA ARG A 126 0.50 -17.32 -6.59
C ARG A 126 -0.07 -15.98 -7.05
N ALA A 127 -0.12 -15.79 -8.38
CA ALA A 127 -0.52 -14.52 -8.97
C ALA A 127 -1.99 -14.17 -8.67
N ASP A 128 -2.86 -15.16 -8.57
CA ASP A 128 -4.29 -15.03 -8.23
C ASP A 128 -4.49 -14.57 -6.78
N THR A 129 -3.83 -15.19 -5.81
CA THR A 129 -3.87 -14.80 -4.39
C THR A 129 -3.37 -13.37 -4.19
N ASN A 130 -2.23 -13.03 -4.79
CA ASN A 130 -1.68 -11.68 -4.71
C ASN A 130 -2.60 -10.63 -5.35
N LYS A 131 -3.28 -10.99 -6.44
CA LYS A 131 -4.26 -10.09 -7.05
C LYS A 131 -5.52 -9.93 -6.20
N ALA A 132 -5.96 -11.01 -5.57
CA ALA A 132 -7.07 -10.99 -4.62
C ALA A 132 -6.76 -10.08 -3.42
N ILE A 133 -5.54 -10.15 -2.87
CA ILE A 133 -5.10 -9.26 -1.78
C ILE A 133 -5.25 -7.78 -2.16
N GLU A 134 -4.79 -7.37 -3.35
CA GLU A 134 -4.93 -5.99 -3.82
C GLU A 134 -6.41 -5.54 -3.90
N ILE A 135 -7.31 -6.44 -4.34
CA ILE A 135 -8.75 -6.16 -4.45
C ILE A 135 -9.36 -6.01 -3.07
N VAL A 136 -9.12 -6.96 -2.17
CA VAL A 136 -9.65 -6.94 -0.80
C VAL A 136 -9.21 -5.67 -0.07
N ARG A 137 -7.94 -5.26 -0.19
CA ARG A 137 -7.48 -4.02 0.44
C ARG A 137 -8.18 -2.78 -0.08
N LYS A 138 -8.49 -2.71 -1.38
CA LYS A 138 -9.28 -1.60 -1.92
C LYS A 138 -10.66 -1.54 -1.23
N ASN A 139 -11.28 -2.70 -0.99
CA ASN A 139 -12.55 -2.76 -0.27
C ASN A 139 -12.39 -2.37 1.21
N LEU A 140 -11.30 -2.78 1.86
CA LEU A 140 -10.99 -2.36 3.24
C LEU A 140 -10.70 -0.87 3.35
N ASP A 141 -10.07 -0.25 2.35
CA ASP A 141 -9.90 1.21 2.28
C ASP A 141 -11.26 1.92 2.23
N LEU A 142 -12.18 1.45 1.38
CA LEU A 142 -13.55 1.97 1.33
C LEU A 142 -14.27 1.79 2.67
N PHE A 143 -14.07 0.65 3.33
CA PHE A 143 -14.68 0.40 4.62
C PHE A 143 -14.13 1.32 5.72
N ALA A 144 -12.82 1.55 5.74
CA ALA A 144 -12.21 2.49 6.67
C ALA A 144 -12.62 3.95 6.41
N THR A 145 -12.82 4.35 5.15
CA THR A 145 -13.38 5.68 4.82
C THR A 145 -14.78 5.82 5.40
N TYR A 146 -15.65 4.82 5.17
CA TYR A 146 -17.00 4.81 5.73
C TYR A 146 -17.00 4.91 7.26
N LEU A 147 -16.14 4.14 7.96
CA LEU A 147 -16.05 4.20 9.42
C LEU A 147 -15.53 5.55 9.92
N ARG A 148 -14.66 6.21 9.16
CA ARG A 148 -14.23 7.57 9.50
C ARG A 148 -15.40 8.52 9.39
N GLU A 149 -16.06 8.59 8.24
CA GLU A 149 -17.18 9.50 7.98
C GLU A 149 -18.33 9.30 8.98
N SER A 150 -18.72 8.05 9.23
CA SER A 150 -19.77 7.69 10.22
C SER A 150 -19.38 7.87 11.69
N HIS A 151 -18.11 8.20 11.99
CA HIS A 151 -17.64 8.51 13.35
C HIS A 151 -17.06 9.92 13.48
N THR A 152 -16.89 10.67 12.39
CA THR A 152 -16.47 12.08 12.37
C THR A 152 -17.65 13.02 12.15
N ASP A 153 -18.75 12.55 11.57
CA ASP A 153 -19.98 13.34 11.47
C ASP A 153 -20.85 13.16 12.71
N SER A 154 -21.27 14.30 13.22
CA SER A 154 -22.17 14.59 14.34
C SER A 154 -23.59 13.98 14.24
N ASP A 155 -23.78 12.89 13.50
CA ASP A 155 -25.09 12.31 13.17
C ASP A 155 -25.46 11.05 13.98
N THR A 156 -24.70 10.75 15.03
CA THR A 156 -25.23 9.89 16.11
C THR A 156 -25.34 10.74 17.36
N ASP A 157 -26.58 11.03 17.76
CA ASP A 157 -26.91 11.57 19.07
C ASP A 157 -26.09 10.80 20.14
N PRO A 158 -25.10 11.43 20.80
CA PRO A 158 -24.18 10.74 21.71
C PRO A 158 -24.89 10.05 22.88
N ALA A 159 -26.16 10.40 23.12
CA ALA A 159 -26.93 9.95 24.26
C ALA A 159 -27.68 8.61 24.08
N SER A 160 -27.81 8.05 22.86
CA SER A 160 -28.76 6.93 22.63
C SER A 160 -28.26 5.72 21.83
N THR A 161 -27.03 5.74 21.28
CA THR A 161 -26.55 4.61 20.46
C THR A 161 -25.57 3.72 21.22
N THR A 162 -26.00 2.50 21.58
CA THR A 162 -25.13 1.53 22.25
C THR A 162 -24.02 1.04 21.30
N ASN A 163 -22.87 0.62 21.83
CA ASN A 163 -21.80 -0.03 21.04
C ASN A 163 -22.34 -1.19 20.19
N HIS A 164 -23.35 -1.90 20.68
CA HIS A 164 -24.01 -2.99 19.97
C HIS A 164 -24.67 -2.54 18.66
N GLN A 165 -25.44 -1.45 18.68
CA GLN A 165 -26.10 -0.89 17.48
C GLN A 165 -25.06 -0.36 16.48
N ARG A 166 -24.01 0.31 16.97
CA ARG A 166 -22.90 0.78 16.11
C ARG A 166 -22.20 -0.39 15.43
N MET A 167 -21.93 -1.46 16.16
CA MET A 167 -21.33 -2.67 15.60
C MET A 167 -22.25 -3.40 14.63
N GLN A 168 -23.57 -3.38 14.84
CA GLN A 168 -24.51 -3.95 13.89
C GLN A 168 -24.45 -3.23 12.53
N ALA A 169 -24.40 -1.90 12.53
CA ALA A 169 -24.22 -1.10 11.32
C ALA A 169 -22.86 -1.40 10.64
N CYS A 170 -21.78 -1.49 11.43
CA CYS A 170 -20.46 -1.84 10.92
C CYS A 170 -20.44 -3.23 10.26
N ARG A 171 -21.09 -4.23 10.87
CA ARG A 171 -21.20 -5.60 10.33
C ARG A 171 -22.06 -5.64 9.07
N ALA A 172 -23.13 -4.85 8.99
CA ALA A 172 -23.92 -4.73 7.77
C ALA A 172 -23.08 -4.15 6.62
N LYS A 173 -22.32 -3.07 6.89
CA LYS A 173 -21.43 -2.47 5.89
C LYS A 173 -20.30 -3.40 5.48
N ALA A 174 -19.73 -4.15 6.41
CA ALA A 174 -18.72 -5.17 6.10
C ALA A 174 -19.25 -6.19 5.09
N ARG A 175 -20.49 -6.67 5.24
CA ARG A 175 -21.11 -7.62 4.29
C ARG A 175 -21.37 -7.02 2.90
N GLU A 176 -21.65 -5.72 2.83
CA GLU A 176 -21.79 -4.98 1.57
C GLU A 176 -20.45 -4.85 0.83
N LEU A 177 -19.39 -4.42 1.55
CA LEU A 177 -18.09 -4.11 0.95
C LEU A 177 -17.19 -5.35 0.77
N LEU A 178 -17.43 -6.41 1.53
CA LEU A 178 -16.69 -7.67 1.47
C LEU A 178 -17.60 -8.83 0.99
N PRO A 179 -18.18 -8.75 -0.22
CA PRO A 179 -19.16 -9.73 -0.67
C PRO A 179 -18.55 -11.13 -0.81
N VAL A 180 -19.27 -12.13 -0.32
CA VAL A 180 -18.91 -13.55 -0.41
C VAL A 180 -19.85 -14.24 -1.38
N GLY A 181 -19.31 -15.00 -2.34
CA GLY A 181 -20.12 -15.88 -3.20
C GLY A 181 -19.70 -15.93 -4.66
N ASP A 182 -19.13 -14.86 -5.22
CA ASP A 182 -18.64 -14.88 -6.59
C ASP A 182 -17.34 -15.69 -6.68
N LYS A 183 -17.39 -16.83 -7.39
CA LYS A 183 -16.26 -17.74 -7.62
C LYS A 183 -16.02 -17.99 -9.11
N SER A 184 -16.45 -17.07 -9.97
CA SER A 184 -16.35 -17.21 -11.44
C SER A 184 -14.91 -17.24 -11.99
N SER A 185 -13.89 -16.99 -11.16
CA SER A 185 -12.47 -17.14 -11.51
C SER A 185 -11.64 -17.45 -10.27
N ASP A 186 -10.42 -17.96 -10.45
CA ASP A 186 -9.48 -18.23 -9.35
C ASP A 186 -9.26 -16.99 -8.47
N ILE A 187 -9.07 -15.82 -9.08
CA ILE A 187 -8.92 -14.55 -8.35
C ILE A 187 -10.17 -14.28 -7.50
N LYS A 188 -11.37 -14.41 -8.07
CA LYS A 188 -12.62 -14.15 -7.35
C LYS A 188 -12.88 -15.18 -6.24
N ALA A 189 -12.51 -16.44 -6.48
CA ALA A 189 -12.55 -17.48 -5.47
C ALA A 189 -11.63 -17.15 -4.27
N GLN A 190 -10.42 -16.64 -4.53
CA GLN A 190 -9.52 -16.17 -3.47
C GLN A 190 -10.06 -14.93 -2.76
N VAL A 191 -10.62 -13.95 -3.49
CA VAL A 191 -11.28 -12.76 -2.89
C VAL A 191 -12.40 -13.20 -1.95
N SER A 192 -13.27 -14.09 -2.41
CA SER A 192 -14.39 -14.65 -1.64
C SER A 192 -13.92 -15.41 -0.39
N LYS A 193 -12.83 -16.20 -0.52
CA LYS A 193 -12.20 -16.89 0.62
C LYS A 193 -11.70 -15.90 1.68
N ILE A 194 -10.98 -14.85 1.28
CA ILE A 194 -10.45 -13.83 2.18
C ILE A 194 -11.60 -13.06 2.83
N HIS A 195 -12.60 -12.60 2.05
CA HIS A 195 -13.78 -11.90 2.58
C HIS A 195 -14.50 -12.72 3.65
N LYS A 196 -14.68 -14.04 3.43
CA LYS A 196 -15.29 -14.93 4.41
C LYS A 196 -14.52 -14.96 5.73
N GLN A 197 -13.19 -15.03 5.68
CA GLN A 197 -12.34 -15.02 6.88
C GLN A 197 -12.43 -13.69 7.63
N LEU A 198 -12.44 -12.58 6.90
CA LEU A 198 -12.54 -11.23 7.48
C LEU A 198 -13.90 -10.98 8.12
N ILE A 199 -15.01 -11.36 7.46
CA ILE A 199 -16.35 -11.22 8.03
C ILE A 199 -16.46 -12.02 9.34
N ALA A 200 -15.96 -13.26 9.36
CA ALA A 200 -15.97 -14.08 10.57
C ALA A 200 -15.20 -13.41 11.73
N HIS A 201 -14.09 -12.71 11.44
CA HIS A 201 -13.37 -11.93 12.45
C HIS A 201 -14.18 -10.72 12.92
N ILE A 202 -14.74 -9.95 11.99
CA ILE A 202 -15.53 -8.73 12.29
C ILE A 202 -16.78 -9.07 13.11
N ASP A 203 -17.42 -10.23 12.86
CA ASP A 203 -18.57 -10.69 13.62
C ASP A 203 -18.24 -10.95 15.10
N GLY A 204 -16.99 -11.32 15.40
CA GLY A 204 -16.50 -11.53 16.77
C GLY A 204 -16.03 -10.27 17.51
N ILE A 205 -16.01 -9.10 16.86
CA ILE A 205 -15.60 -7.84 17.49
C ILE A 205 -16.79 -7.20 18.19
N GLU A 206 -16.58 -6.70 19.41
CA GLU A 206 -17.65 -6.11 20.24
C GLU A 206 -17.62 -4.58 20.27
N SER A 207 -16.49 -3.95 19.91
CA SER A 207 -16.34 -2.50 19.93
C SER A 207 -15.87 -1.88 18.60
N PRO A 208 -16.35 -0.67 18.25
CA PRO A 208 -15.87 0.05 17.06
C PRO A 208 -14.37 0.38 17.10
N ALA A 209 -13.80 0.58 18.29
CA ALA A 209 -12.37 0.88 18.45
C ALA A 209 -11.48 -0.31 18.07
N GLU A 210 -11.84 -1.51 18.50
CA GLU A 210 -11.15 -2.75 18.10
C GLU A 210 -11.28 -3.00 16.59
N LEU A 211 -12.46 -2.75 16.02
CA LEU A 211 -12.68 -2.85 14.58
C LEU A 211 -11.78 -1.87 13.82
N TRP A 212 -11.67 -0.62 14.29
CA TRP A 212 -10.79 0.38 13.69
C TRP A 212 -9.32 -0.05 13.74
N SER A 213 -8.86 -0.58 14.87
CA SER A 213 -7.49 -1.10 15.01
C SER A 213 -7.24 -2.25 14.03
N LEU A 214 -8.15 -3.22 13.96
CA LEU A 214 -8.04 -4.35 13.04
C LEU A 214 -7.98 -3.88 11.58
N LEU A 215 -8.86 -2.96 11.17
CA LEU A 215 -8.90 -2.45 9.80
C LEU A 215 -7.64 -1.66 9.45
N PHE A 216 -7.02 -0.97 10.41
CA PHE A 216 -5.71 -0.39 10.20
C PHE A 216 -4.70 -1.47 9.85
N ASP A 217 -4.57 -2.51 10.67
CA ASP A 217 -3.58 -3.57 10.44
C ASP A 217 -3.84 -4.35 9.14
N LEU A 218 -5.10 -4.66 8.84
CA LEU A 218 -5.48 -5.42 7.64
C LEU A 218 -5.25 -4.66 6.33
N ARG A 219 -5.46 -3.34 6.28
CA ARG A 219 -5.24 -2.53 5.06
C ARG A 219 -3.77 -2.47 4.66
N TYR A 220 -2.88 -2.56 5.63
CA TYR A 220 -1.43 -2.47 5.45
C TYR A 220 -0.70 -3.81 5.60
N SER A 221 -1.42 -4.90 5.91
CA SER A 221 -0.84 -6.24 5.98
C SER A 221 -0.52 -6.79 4.60
N VAL A 222 0.67 -7.37 4.41
CA VAL A 222 1.12 -7.95 3.13
C VAL A 222 0.38 -9.24 2.75
N THR A 223 -0.30 -9.86 3.71
CA THR A 223 -1.07 -11.10 3.58
C THR A 223 -2.37 -11.04 4.41
N PHE A 224 -3.36 -11.85 4.05
CA PHE A 224 -4.57 -12.06 4.87
C PHE A 224 -4.57 -13.41 5.58
N ASP A 225 -3.43 -14.12 5.56
CA ASP A 225 -3.19 -15.15 6.55
C ASP A 225 -3.00 -14.46 7.91
N ILE A 226 -4.07 -14.49 8.68
CA ILE A 226 -4.18 -14.01 10.05
C ILE A 226 -3.49 -14.95 11.06
N SER A 227 -2.82 -16.02 10.59
CA SER A 227 -1.98 -16.84 11.45
C SER A 227 -0.84 -16.00 12.06
N PRO A 228 -0.46 -16.26 13.33
CA PRO A 228 0.60 -15.51 14.01
C PRO A 228 1.96 -15.54 13.30
N MET A 229 2.21 -16.50 12.41
CA MET A 229 3.49 -16.63 11.69
C MET A 229 3.58 -15.74 10.45
N ALA A 230 2.49 -15.61 9.68
CA ALA A 230 2.47 -14.77 8.49
C ALA A 230 2.48 -13.26 8.83
N GLN A 231 1.97 -12.89 9.99
CA GLN A 231 2.00 -11.51 10.52
C GLN A 231 3.40 -11.01 10.94
N ARG A 232 4.30 -11.90 11.41
CA ARG A 232 5.43 -11.50 12.27
C ARG A 232 6.65 -10.86 11.61
N GLN A 233 6.82 -10.87 10.29
CA GLN A 233 8.06 -10.30 9.70
C GLN A 233 7.84 -9.33 8.54
N ALA A 234 7.07 -9.71 7.52
CA ALA A 234 6.85 -8.82 6.38
C ALA A 234 5.74 -7.79 6.66
N THR A 235 4.65 -8.22 7.31
CA THR A 235 3.54 -7.33 7.70
C THR A 235 3.97 -6.34 8.78
N GLU A 236 4.68 -6.78 9.82
CA GLU A 236 5.13 -5.91 10.91
C GLU A 236 6.02 -4.76 10.42
N LYS A 237 6.98 -5.04 9.51
CA LYS A 237 7.87 -4.01 8.95
C LYS A 237 7.12 -3.01 8.08
N MET A 238 6.20 -3.49 7.22
CA MET A 238 5.35 -2.60 6.43
C MET A 238 4.49 -1.72 7.35
N LEU A 239 3.83 -2.30 8.35
CA LEU A 239 3.01 -1.57 9.33
C LEU A 239 3.80 -0.53 10.12
N SER A 240 5.01 -0.89 10.57
CA SER A 240 5.92 0.03 11.27
C SER A 240 6.29 1.21 10.37
N TRP A 241 6.65 0.93 9.11
CA TRP A 241 6.94 1.96 8.12
C TRP A 241 5.72 2.86 7.87
N GLU A 242 4.51 2.32 7.74
CA GLU A 242 3.28 3.10 7.57
C GLU A 242 3.02 4.03 8.76
N ARG A 243 3.13 3.51 9.99
CA ARG A 243 2.97 4.31 11.21
C ARG A 243 4.01 5.43 11.26
N MET A 244 5.26 5.14 10.91
CA MET A 244 6.32 6.13 10.81
C MET A 244 6.02 7.19 9.73
N MET A 245 5.51 6.81 8.56
CA MET A 245 5.14 7.75 7.50
C MET A 245 3.97 8.64 7.87
N LEU A 246 2.97 8.11 8.60
CA LEU A 246 1.86 8.91 9.11
C LEU A 246 2.36 9.98 10.09
N SER A 247 3.20 9.59 11.06
CA SER A 247 3.80 10.53 12.02
C SER A 247 4.74 11.54 11.35
N SER A 248 5.34 11.21 10.21
CA SER A 248 6.28 12.10 9.52
C SER A 248 5.60 13.29 8.83
N THR A 249 4.27 13.31 8.73
CA THR A 249 3.52 14.36 8.00
C THR A 249 3.83 15.77 8.52
N TYR A 250 4.17 15.89 9.81
CA TYR A 250 4.47 17.15 10.47
C TYR A 250 5.96 17.50 10.54
N MET A 251 6.83 16.69 9.92
CA MET A 251 8.29 16.90 9.93
C MET A 251 8.75 17.76 8.75
N PRO A 252 9.96 18.34 8.79
CA PRO A 252 10.59 18.95 7.62
C PRO A 252 10.63 17.99 6.42
N ALA A 253 10.37 18.51 5.22
CA ALA A 253 10.20 17.70 4.01
C ALA A 253 11.39 16.75 3.74
N LYS A 254 12.62 17.20 4.01
CA LYS A 254 13.84 16.39 3.92
C LYS A 254 13.79 15.15 4.81
N ASP A 255 13.33 15.29 6.05
CA ASP A 255 13.23 14.16 6.99
C ASP A 255 12.13 13.19 6.59
N GLN A 256 11.04 13.69 5.99
CA GLN A 256 10.01 12.84 5.41
C GLN A 256 10.56 11.99 4.27
N LEU A 257 11.48 12.54 3.47
CA LEU A 257 12.12 11.82 2.38
C LEU A 257 13.02 10.69 2.89
N GLU A 258 13.83 10.93 3.93
CA GLU A 258 14.63 9.87 4.57
C GLU A 258 13.76 8.72 5.09
N ARG A 259 12.63 9.06 5.72
CA ARG A 259 11.66 8.05 6.18
C ARG A 259 11.01 7.31 5.01
N LEU A 260 10.66 8.00 3.92
CA LEU A 260 10.11 7.37 2.72
C LEU A 260 11.07 6.31 2.18
N VAL A 261 12.34 6.68 1.96
CA VAL A 261 13.32 5.77 1.34
C VAL A 261 13.73 4.60 2.25
N SER A 262 13.54 4.71 3.57
CA SER A 262 13.84 3.64 4.52
C SER A 262 13.02 2.35 4.32
N LEU A 263 11.88 2.41 3.61
CA LEU A 263 11.10 1.21 3.27
C LEU A 263 11.94 0.16 2.54
N ALA A 264 12.88 0.61 1.70
CA ALA A 264 13.72 -0.27 0.91
C ALA A 264 14.88 -0.88 1.72
N ASP A 265 15.15 -0.36 2.92
CA ASP A 265 16.18 -0.87 3.84
C ASP A 265 15.62 -1.92 4.82
N ALA A 266 14.29 -2.01 4.92
CA ALA A 266 13.59 -2.92 5.81
C ALA A 266 13.62 -4.39 5.34
#